data_AF-A0A0F9CRL7-F1
#
_entry.id   AF-A0A0F9CRL7-F1
#
_cell.length_a   1.000
_cell.length_b   1.000
_cell.length_c   1.000
_cell.angle_alpha   90.00
_cell.angle_beta   90.00
_cell.angle_gamma   90.00
#
_symmetry.space_group_name_H-M   'P 1'
#
loop_
_entity.id
_entity.type
_entity.pdbx_description
1 polymer ?
#
loop_
_entity_poly.entity_id
_entity_poly.type
_entity_poly.pdbx_seq_one_letter_code
_entity_poly.pdbx_strand_id
1 'polypeptide(L)'
;LIFDETTTLGVRISKIKRRKLNQESRKVATKYGKIEVKIGKLDGIIKNISPSYEECRKIASRLNIPLKKVYQEAKQTAFDLLAKKRKLN
;
A
#
# COMPACT_ATOMS: atom_id res chain seq x y z
N LEU A 1 -5.21 21.87 17.39
CA LEU A 1 -5.84 21.38 16.13
C LEU A 1 -7.36 21.42 16.23
N ILE A 2 -8.06 20.46 16.86
CA ILE A 2 -9.55 20.42 16.78
C ILE A 2 -10.23 21.66 17.39
N PHE A 3 -9.78 22.16 18.54
CA PHE A 3 -10.39 23.36 19.16
C PHE A 3 -9.94 24.68 18.52
N ASP A 4 -8.79 24.69 17.83
CA ASP A 4 -8.26 25.90 17.19
C ASP A 4 -8.81 26.08 15.76
N GLU A 5 -9.13 24.97 15.10
CA GLU A 5 -9.55 24.95 13.68
C GLU A 5 -11.07 24.72 13.52
N THR A 6 -11.80 24.50 14.61
CA THR A 6 -13.25 24.26 14.56
C THR A 6 -13.96 25.04 15.65
N THR A 7 -15.27 25.28 15.47
CA THR A 7 -16.12 25.94 16.46
C THR A 7 -16.60 25.01 17.58
N THR A 8 -16.10 23.78 17.64
CA THR A 8 -16.57 22.81 18.64
C THR A 8 -16.14 23.22 20.05
N LEU A 9 -17.07 23.13 21.00
CA LEU A 9 -16.80 23.39 22.42
C LEU A 9 -16.40 22.13 23.19
N GLY A 10 -16.44 20.96 22.56
CA GLY A 10 -16.09 19.70 23.22
C GLY A 10 -15.79 18.57 22.24
N VAL A 11 -15.11 17.53 22.74
CA VAL A 11 -14.83 16.30 21.99
C VAL A 11 -15.14 15.06 22.84
N ARG A 12 -15.58 13.99 22.19
CA ARG A 12 -15.76 12.67 22.82
C ARG A 12 -14.62 11.76 22.41
N ILE A 13 -13.95 11.14 23.37
CA ILE A 13 -12.76 10.30 23.15
C ILE A 13 -13.00 8.94 23.78
N SER A 14 -12.80 7.86 23.02
CA SER A 14 -12.87 6.48 23.50
C SER A 14 -11.64 5.68 23.09
N LYS A 15 -11.20 4.77 23.97
CA LYS A 15 -10.07 3.86 23.69
C LYS A 15 -10.59 2.61 23.00
N ILE A 16 -9.97 2.27 21.86
CA ILE A 16 -10.31 1.06 21.09
C ILE A 16 -9.04 0.21 20.93
N LYS A 17 -9.15 -1.10 21.16
CA LYS A 17 -8.08 -2.06 20.88
C LYS A 17 -8.05 -2.39 19.38
N ARG A 18 -6.87 -2.42 18.77
CA ARG A 18 -6.68 -2.77 17.36
C ARG A 18 -5.59 -3.84 17.23
N ARG A 19 -5.89 -4.92 16.51
CA ARG A 19 -4.88 -5.86 16.01
C ARG A 19 -4.43 -5.39 14.61
N LYS A 20 -3.12 -5.38 14.36
CA LYS A 20 -2.53 -4.95 13.09
C LYS A 20 -1.66 -6.08 12.55
N LEU A 21 -1.63 -6.20 11.23
CA LEU A 21 -0.67 -7.05 10.55
C LEU A 21 0.73 -6.45 10.67
N ASN A 22 1.74 -7.32 10.69
CA ASN A 22 3.11 -6.89 10.44
C ASN A 22 3.19 -6.43 8.99
N GLN A 23 3.68 -5.22 8.75
CA GLN A 23 3.75 -4.66 7.41
C GLN A 23 5.14 -4.12 7.09
N GLU A 24 5.51 -4.24 5.83
CA GLU A 24 6.70 -3.61 5.28
C GLU A 24 6.35 -2.89 3.98
N SER A 25 7.09 -1.84 3.66
CA SER A 25 7.04 -1.15 2.37
C SER A 25 8.22 -1.61 1.52
N ARG A 26 7.98 -1.90 0.24
CA ARG A 26 9.03 -2.22 -0.73
C ARG A 26 8.82 -1.49 -2.03
N LYS A 27 9.90 -1.00 -2.64
CA LYS A 27 9.87 -0.48 -4.01
C LYS A 27 10.02 -1.63 -5.00
N VAL A 28 9.07 -1.74 -5.92
CA VAL A 28 9.01 -2.78 -6.94
C VAL A 28 9.18 -2.15 -8.31
N ALA A 29 10.11 -2.66 -9.11
CA ALA A 29 10.32 -2.22 -10.47
C ALA A 29 9.26 -2.85 -11.39
N THR A 30 8.31 -2.04 -11.87
CA THR A 30 7.27 -2.47 -12.82
C THR A 30 7.63 -2.00 -14.23
N LYS A 31 6.90 -2.48 -15.24
CA LYS A 31 7.03 -1.96 -16.62
C LYS A 31 6.70 -0.47 -16.78
N TYR A 32 6.04 0.14 -15.78
CA TYR A 32 5.67 1.56 -15.80
C TYR A 32 6.57 2.45 -14.92
N GLY A 33 7.52 1.84 -14.20
CA GLY A 33 8.41 2.50 -13.25
C GLY A 33 8.45 1.83 -11.88
N LYS A 34 9.26 2.39 -10.97
CA LYS A 34 9.33 1.91 -9.59
C LYS A 34 8.11 2.39 -8.81
N ILE A 35 7.41 1.45 -8.17
CA ILE A 35 6.22 1.73 -7.35
C ILE A 35 6.43 1.15 -5.95
N GLU A 36 6.13 1.93 -4.92
CA GLU A 36 6.09 1.50 -3.53
C GLU A 36 4.86 0.62 -3.27
N VAL A 37 5.08 -0.51 -2.61
CA VAL A 37 4.07 -1.52 -2.32
C VAL A 37 4.13 -1.89 -0.85
N LYS A 38 2.99 -1.77 -0.16
CA LYS A 38 2.81 -2.24 1.22
C LYS A 38 2.44 -3.70 1.23
N ILE A 39 3.17 -4.49 2.02
CA ILE A 39 2.97 -5.94 2.14
C ILE A 39 2.56 -6.22 3.58
N GLY A 40 1.32 -6.68 3.76
CA GLY A 40 0.79 -7.11 5.05
C GLY A 40 0.98 -8.61 5.27
N LYS A 41 1.57 -8.97 6.41
CA LYS A 41 1.90 -10.34 6.80
C LYS A 41 1.25 -10.71 8.13
N LEU A 42 0.79 -11.95 8.21
CA LEU A 42 0.36 -12.62 9.43
C LEU A 42 1.17 -13.92 9.54
N ASP A 43 1.92 -14.09 10.62
CA ASP A 43 2.73 -15.30 10.87
C ASP A 43 3.65 -15.66 9.68
N GLY A 44 4.28 -14.65 9.07
CA GLY A 44 5.13 -14.81 7.89
C GLY A 44 4.39 -15.07 6.58
N ILE A 45 3.06 -15.24 6.61
CA ILE A 45 2.20 -15.43 5.44
C ILE A 45 1.70 -14.09 4.94
N ILE A 46 1.93 -13.80 3.65
CA ILE A 46 1.41 -12.60 3.00
C ILE A 46 -0.11 -12.70 2.93
N LYS A 47 -0.79 -11.72 3.52
CA LYS A 47 -2.26 -11.60 3.47
C LYS A 47 -2.71 -10.53 2.49
N ASN A 48 -1.92 -9.46 2.32
CA ASN A 48 -2.28 -8.39 1.41
C ASN A 48 -1.05 -7.71 0.79
N ILE A 49 -1.23 -7.24 -0.44
CA ILE A 49 -0.26 -6.45 -1.21
C ILE A 49 -1.01 -5.25 -1.79
N SER A 50 -0.61 -4.06 -1.37
CA SER A 50 -1.25 -2.80 -1.74
C SER A 50 -0.23 -1.81 -2.29
N PRO A 51 -0.16 -1.62 -3.62
CA PRO A 51 0.60 -0.54 -4.24
C PRO A 51 0.15 0.86 -3.78
N SER A 52 1.09 1.81 -3.81
CA SER A 52 0.81 3.23 -3.55
C SER A 52 -0.17 3.78 -4.57
N TYR A 53 -1.33 4.25 -4.10
CA TYR A 53 -2.35 4.86 -4.97
C TYR A 53 -1.80 6.11 -5.68
N GLU A 54 -1.09 6.97 -4.97
CA GLU A 54 -0.59 8.23 -5.52
C GLU A 54 0.41 8.01 -6.64
N GLU A 55 1.33 7.06 -6.47
CA GLU A 55 2.31 6.72 -7.51
C GLU A 55 1.64 6.07 -8.72
N CYS A 56 0.71 5.13 -8.47
CA CYS A 56 -0.06 4.51 -9.55
C CYS A 56 -0.87 5.56 -10.33
N ARG A 57 -1.47 6.54 -9.64
CA ARG A 57 -2.23 7.64 -10.24
C ARG A 57 -1.33 8.55 -11.08
N LYS A 58 -0.18 8.98 -10.54
CA LYS A 58 0.79 9.81 -11.27
C LYS A 58 1.26 9.13 -12.56
N ILE A 59 1.59 7.85 -12.48
CA ILE A 59 2.02 7.05 -13.65
C ILE A 59 0.87 6.89 -14.65
N ALA A 60 -0.32 6.55 -14.19
CA ALA A 60 -1.51 6.37 -15.02
C ALA A 60 -1.85 7.66 -15.81
N SER A 61 -1.83 8.81 -15.13
CA SER A 61 -2.05 10.11 -15.76
C SER A 61 -0.94 10.47 -16.75
N ARG A 62 0.34 10.27 -16.40
CA ARG A 62 1.47 10.57 -17.28
C ARG A 62 1.48 9.73 -18.56
N LEU A 63 1.13 8.46 -18.46
CA LEU A 63 1.12 7.52 -19.58
C LEU A 63 -0.24 7.44 -20.29
N ASN A 64 -1.24 8.18 -19.80
CA ASN A 64 -2.63 8.13 -20.27
C ASN A 64 -3.19 6.69 -20.35
N ILE A 65 -2.98 5.91 -19.28
CA ILE A 65 -3.48 4.53 -19.16
C ILE A 65 -4.38 4.36 -17.94
N PRO A 66 -5.29 3.36 -17.93
CA PRO A 66 -6.14 3.12 -16.76
C PRO A 66 -5.34 2.84 -15.48
N LEU A 67 -5.70 3.53 -14.39
CA LEU A 67 -5.11 3.31 -13.05
C LEU A 67 -5.12 1.83 -12.64
N LYS A 68 -6.21 1.12 -12.95
CA LYS A 68 -6.37 -0.31 -12.65
C LYS A 68 -5.24 -1.14 -13.26
N LYS A 69 -4.75 -0.81 -14.47
CA LYS A 69 -3.65 -1.53 -15.12
C LYS A 69 -2.34 -1.32 -14.36
N VAL A 70 -2.02 -0.09 -13.96
CA VAL A 70 -0.80 0.23 -13.20
C VAL A 70 -0.82 -0.44 -11.83
N TYR A 71 -1.98 -0.38 -11.15
CA TYR A 71 -2.15 -1.00 -9.84
C TYR A 71 -2.03 -2.52 -9.89
N GLN A 72 -2.65 -3.17 -10.88
CA GLN A 72 -2.56 -4.63 -11.06
C GLN A 72 -1.13 -5.07 -11.40
N GLU A 73 -0.45 -4.35 -12.28
CA GLU A 73 0.96 -4.61 -12.61
C GLU A 73 1.82 -4.57 -11.34
N ALA A 74 1.77 -3.47 -10.57
CA ALA A 74 2.57 -3.32 -9.37
C ALA A 74 2.28 -4.42 -8.32
N LYS A 75 0.99 -4.77 -8.16
CA LYS A 75 0.57 -5.85 -7.27
C LYS A 75 1.12 -7.21 -7.72
N GLN A 76 1.04 -7.51 -9.01
CA GLN A 76 1.51 -8.79 -9.57
C GLN A 76 3.03 -8.89 -9.50
N THR A 77 3.76 -7.86 -9.92
CA THR A 77 5.23 -7.86 -9.85
C THR A 77 5.73 -8.03 -8.41
N ALA A 78 5.06 -7.39 -7.45
CA ALA A 78 5.38 -7.57 -6.03
C ALA A 78 5.16 -9.01 -5.56
N PHE A 79 4.04 -9.62 -5.97
CA PHE A 79 3.73 -11.02 -5.66
C PHE A 79 4.80 -11.96 -6.24
N ASP A 80 5.16 -11.78 -7.50
CA ASP A 80 6.13 -12.64 -8.20
C ASP A 80 7.54 -12.57 -7.57
N LEU A 81 7.99 -11.36 -7.20
CA LEU A 81 9.26 -11.17 -6.50
C LEU A 81 9.29 -11.87 -5.14
N LEU A 82 8.18 -11.83 -4.40
CA LEU A 82 8.05 -12.48 -3.10
C LEU A 82 7.98 -14.02 -3.24
N ALA A 83 7.29 -14.52 -4.27
CA ALA A 83 7.22 -15.95 -4.57
C ALA A 83 8.59 -16.52 -4.97
N LYS A 84 9.37 -15.81 -5.80
CA LYS A 84 10.74 -16.22 -6.17
C LYS A 84 11.65 -16.31 -4.95
N LYS A 85 11.58 -15.34 -4.03
CA LYS A 85 12.41 -15.33 -2.82
C LYS A 85 12.12 -16.51 -1.88
N ARG A 86 10.89 -17.03 -1.88
CA ARG A 86 10.51 -18.23 -1.12
C ARG A 86 11.04 -19.54 -1.71
N LYS A 87 11.36 -19.59 -3.00
CA LYS A 87 11.92 -20.79 -3.66
C LYS A 87 13.45 -20.87 -3.59
N LEU A 88 14.11 -19.76 -3.28
CA LEU A 88 15.58 -19.67 -3.13
C LEU A 88 16.07 -19.86 -1.69
N ASN A 89 15.15 -19.92 -0.72
CA ASN A 89 15.41 -20.16 0.69
C ASN A 89 14.90 -21.55 1.07
#